data_AF-A0A965YET0-F1
#
_entry.id   AF-A0A965YET0-F1
#
_cell.length_a   1.000
_cell.length_b   1.000
_cell.length_c   1.000
_cell.angle_alpha   90.00
_cell.angle_beta   90.00
_cell.angle_gamma   90.00
#
_symmetry.space_group_name_H-M   'P 1'
#
loop_
_entity.id
_entity.type
_entity.pdbx_description
1 polymer ?
#
loop_
_entity_poly.entity_id
_entity_poly.type
_entity_poly.pdbx_seq_one_letter_code
_entity_poly.pdbx_strand_id
1 'polypeptide(L)'
;MKRTVKNNVSWIGRIDWELKTFHGDDYSINHGSSQNAYLIEEGKTVLIDTIWKPYEKEFRDNLEKEIDLSQIDFIVINHGEVDHSGSLPYLMEKIPNTPIYCTANAVKSLVGQYHHPEWNYQVVKTGDSVDIGNNKKLVFVEMRMLHWPDSMATYLTGDNILFSNDAFGQHYGVEELFNDKA
;
A
#
# COMPACT_ATOMS: atom_id res chain seq x y z
N MET A 1 3.59 -7.11 13.19
CA MET A 1 2.59 -8.08 13.65
C MET A 1 1.42 -8.03 12.68
N LYS A 2 1.31 -9.08 11.87
CA LYS A 2 0.26 -9.28 10.88
C LYS A 2 -1.09 -9.45 11.57
N ARG A 3 -2.12 -8.75 11.10
CA ARG A 3 -3.49 -8.84 11.66
C ARG A 3 -4.48 -9.15 10.55
N THR A 4 -5.27 -10.20 10.70
CA THR A 4 -6.25 -10.59 9.67
C THR A 4 -7.34 -9.52 9.53
N VAL A 5 -7.55 -9.05 8.31
CA VAL A 5 -8.67 -8.18 7.94
C VAL A 5 -9.85 -9.06 7.53
N LYS A 6 -9.65 -9.91 6.52
CA LYS A 6 -10.68 -10.84 6.02
C LYS A 6 -10.04 -11.95 5.22
N ASN A 7 -10.40 -13.20 5.50
CA ASN A 7 -9.88 -14.37 4.79
C ASN A 7 -8.34 -14.34 4.71
N ASN A 8 -7.78 -14.33 3.50
CA ASN A 8 -6.33 -14.32 3.26
C ASN A 8 -5.75 -12.90 3.08
N VAL A 9 -6.48 -11.87 3.54
CA VAL A 9 -6.04 -10.48 3.54
C VAL A 9 -5.65 -10.08 4.95
N SER A 10 -4.42 -9.64 5.11
CA SER A 10 -3.87 -9.19 6.38
C SER A 10 -3.37 -7.75 6.31
N TRP A 11 -3.60 -6.99 7.37
CA TRP A 11 -2.96 -5.71 7.62
C TRP A 11 -1.54 -5.95 8.14
N ILE A 12 -0.58 -5.21 7.57
CA ILE A 12 0.83 -5.25 7.96
C ILE A 12 1.43 -3.84 8.14
N GLY A 13 0.56 -2.88 8.42
CA GLY A 13 0.90 -1.48 8.61
C GLY A 13 1.44 -1.14 10.00
N ARG A 14 1.27 0.14 10.36
CA ARG A 14 1.68 0.73 11.64
C ARG A 14 0.62 1.67 12.18
N ILE A 15 0.44 1.70 13.50
CA ILE A 15 -0.26 2.78 14.20
C ILE A 15 0.79 3.77 14.71
N ASP A 16 0.55 5.05 14.46
CA ASP A 16 1.43 6.14 14.82
C ASP A 16 0.73 7.08 15.81
N TRP A 17 0.84 6.74 17.09
CA TRP A 17 0.23 7.47 18.20
C TRP A 17 0.84 8.85 18.43
N GLU A 18 2.09 9.04 18.00
CA GLU A 18 2.88 10.23 18.32
C GLU A 18 2.86 11.29 17.21
N LEU A 19 2.24 10.97 16.06
CA LEU A 19 2.12 11.92 14.95
C LEU A 19 1.26 13.12 15.35
N LYS A 20 1.83 14.33 15.21
CA LYS A 20 1.18 15.59 15.56
C LYS A 20 1.00 16.54 14.38
N THR A 21 1.82 16.41 13.36
CA THR A 21 1.73 17.24 12.15
C THR A 21 1.96 16.38 10.92
N PHE A 22 1.35 16.79 9.81
CA PHE A 22 1.45 16.13 8.51
C PHE A 22 1.51 17.18 7.41
N HIS A 23 2.22 16.86 6.32
CA HIS A 23 2.59 17.83 5.27
C HIS A 23 3.30 19.08 5.80
N GLY A 24 4.30 18.88 6.68
CA GLY A 24 4.94 19.97 7.40
C GLY A 24 4.07 20.44 8.55
N ASP A 25 3.73 21.73 8.58
CA ASP A 25 2.87 22.34 9.61
C ASP A 25 1.44 22.62 9.09
N ASP A 26 1.12 22.22 7.86
CA ASP A 26 -0.15 22.54 7.18
C ASP A 26 -1.33 21.75 7.75
N TYR A 27 -1.10 20.55 8.29
CA TYR A 27 -2.14 19.70 8.85
C TYR A 27 -1.79 19.26 10.28
N SER A 28 -2.60 19.69 11.25
CA SER A 28 -2.46 19.26 12.66
C SER A 28 -3.20 17.96 12.93
N ILE A 29 -2.54 17.01 13.57
CA ILE A 29 -3.07 15.70 13.95
C ILE A 29 -3.20 15.63 15.48
N ASN A 30 -4.44 15.50 15.96
CA ASN A 30 -4.75 15.51 17.39
C ASN A 30 -4.93 14.11 17.99
N HIS A 31 -5.06 13.09 17.15
CA HIS A 31 -5.43 11.73 17.55
C HIS A 31 -4.49 10.66 16.99
N GLY A 32 -3.27 11.04 16.58
CA GLY A 32 -2.36 10.15 15.87
C GLY A 32 -2.89 9.74 14.49
N SER A 33 -2.24 8.77 13.86
CA SER A 33 -2.60 8.23 12.55
C SER A 33 -2.28 6.74 12.46
N SER A 34 -2.54 6.15 11.30
CA SER A 34 -2.06 4.83 10.93
C SER A 34 -1.58 4.84 9.48
N GLN A 35 -0.51 4.13 9.17
CA GLN A 35 -0.11 3.83 7.79
C GLN A 35 -0.50 2.39 7.49
N ASN A 36 -1.38 2.20 6.51
CA ASN A 36 -1.99 0.90 6.22
C ASN A 36 -1.37 0.29 4.95
N ALA A 37 -0.74 -0.87 5.11
CA ALA A 37 -0.31 -1.73 4.03
C ALA A 37 -0.96 -3.11 4.21
N TYR A 38 -1.20 -3.82 3.11
CA TYR A 38 -1.94 -5.07 3.13
C TYR A 38 -1.20 -6.18 2.39
N LEU A 39 -1.16 -7.37 2.99
CA LEU A 39 -0.64 -8.59 2.39
C LEU A 39 -1.80 -9.51 2.03
N ILE A 40 -1.87 -9.93 0.77
CA ILE A 40 -2.85 -10.87 0.24
C ILE A 40 -2.13 -12.16 -0.14
N GLU A 41 -2.55 -13.29 0.41
CA GLU A 41 -1.94 -14.60 0.13
C GLU A 41 -2.96 -15.55 -0.52
N GLU A 42 -3.05 -15.50 -1.84
CA GLU A 42 -3.92 -16.37 -2.63
C GLU A 42 -3.08 -17.38 -3.44
N GLY A 43 -3.42 -17.65 -4.70
CA GLY A 43 -2.50 -18.36 -5.60
C GLY A 43 -1.28 -17.52 -5.98
N LYS A 44 -1.35 -16.20 -5.76
CA LYS A 44 -0.24 -15.26 -5.77
C LYS A 44 -0.23 -14.47 -4.46
N THR A 45 0.96 -14.08 -4.03
CA THR A 45 1.18 -13.18 -2.89
C THR A 45 1.30 -11.75 -3.40
N VAL A 46 0.49 -10.85 -2.85
CA VAL A 46 0.46 -9.43 -3.24
C VAL A 46 0.65 -8.54 -2.03
N LEU A 47 1.56 -7.58 -2.13
CA LEU A 47 1.65 -6.48 -1.19
C LEU A 47 0.98 -5.24 -1.79
N ILE A 48 0.03 -4.65 -1.06
CA ILE A 48 -0.65 -3.41 -1.43
C ILE A 48 -0.13 -2.28 -0.54
N ASP A 49 0.45 -1.28 -1.19
CA ASP A 49 1.13 -0.12 -0.61
C ASP A 49 2.24 -0.53 0.38
N THR A 50 2.93 0.46 0.91
CA THR A 50 3.93 0.32 1.96
C THR A 50 3.65 1.37 3.05
N ILE A 51 4.67 1.81 3.79
CA ILE A 51 4.50 2.87 4.78
C ILE A 51 5.57 3.95 4.66
N TRP A 52 5.36 5.00 5.44
CA TRP A 52 6.21 6.18 5.49
C TRP A 52 7.67 5.88 5.80
N LYS A 53 8.56 6.56 5.06
CA LYS A 53 10.03 6.40 5.13
C LYS A 53 10.61 6.43 6.56
N PRO A 54 10.20 7.32 7.48
CA PRO A 54 10.70 7.31 8.86
C PRO A 54 10.44 5.99 9.61
N TYR A 55 9.42 5.23 9.18
CA TYR A 55 9.02 3.98 9.80
C TYR A 55 9.46 2.74 9.01
N GLU A 56 10.20 2.90 7.91
CA GLU A 56 10.64 1.82 7.03
C GLU A 56 11.31 0.68 7.80
N LYS A 57 12.21 0.99 8.75
CA LYS A 57 12.93 -0.03 9.50
C LYS A 57 11.98 -0.94 10.29
N GLU A 58 10.95 -0.38 10.92
CA GLU A 58 10.00 -1.21 11.66
C GLU A 58 9.13 -2.03 10.71
N PHE A 59 8.70 -1.42 9.61
CA PHE A 59 7.91 -2.11 8.59
C PHE A 59 8.63 -3.30 8.00
N ARG A 60 9.88 -3.13 7.55
CA ARG A 60 10.65 -4.22 6.97
C ARG A 60 10.94 -5.33 7.98
N ASP A 61 11.32 -4.96 9.22
CA ASP A 61 11.62 -5.94 10.26
C ASP A 61 10.36 -6.74 10.65
N ASN A 62 9.17 -6.14 10.50
CA ASN A 62 7.90 -6.83 10.67
C ASN A 62 7.54 -7.68 9.45
N LEU A 63 7.68 -7.16 8.23
CA LEU A 63 7.33 -7.88 7.00
C LEU A 63 8.19 -9.14 6.82
N GLU A 64 9.51 -9.04 7.02
CA GLU A 64 10.46 -10.17 6.91
C GLU A 64 10.21 -11.27 7.96
N LYS A 65 9.52 -10.96 9.07
CA LYS A 65 9.10 -11.98 10.05
C LYS A 65 7.84 -12.72 9.63
N GLU A 66 7.00 -12.10 8.81
CA GLU A 66 5.67 -12.58 8.47
C GLU A 66 5.68 -13.32 7.12
N ILE A 67 6.64 -13.00 6.24
CA ILE A 67 6.82 -13.65 4.95
C ILE A 67 8.27 -13.57 4.44
N ASP A 68 8.70 -14.57 3.67
CA ASP A 68 9.89 -14.46 2.84
C ASP A 68 9.59 -13.49 1.67
N LEU A 69 10.31 -12.37 1.59
CA LEU A 69 10.08 -11.34 0.58
C LEU A 69 10.11 -11.89 -0.86
N SER A 70 10.88 -12.95 -1.11
CA SER A 70 10.96 -13.60 -2.43
C SER A 70 9.65 -14.27 -2.86
N GLN A 71 8.72 -14.49 -1.94
CA GLN A 71 7.38 -15.03 -2.22
C GLN A 71 6.40 -13.96 -2.71
N ILE A 72 6.73 -12.66 -2.61
CA ILE A 72 5.87 -11.59 -3.11
C ILE A 72 5.92 -11.57 -4.64
N ASP A 73 4.84 -12.02 -5.27
CA ASP A 73 4.74 -12.11 -6.72
C ASP A 73 4.67 -10.73 -7.39
N PHE A 74 4.01 -9.77 -6.75
CA PHE A 74 4.00 -8.37 -7.19
C PHE A 74 3.55 -7.42 -6.09
N ILE A 75 3.85 -6.14 -6.29
CA ILE A 75 3.47 -5.04 -5.41
C ILE A 75 2.47 -4.15 -6.16
N VAL A 76 1.44 -3.69 -5.46
CA VAL A 76 0.52 -2.65 -5.95
C VAL A 76 0.83 -1.36 -5.21
N ILE A 77 1.07 -0.27 -5.95
CA ILE A 77 1.21 1.08 -5.38
C ILE A 77 0.04 1.91 -5.88
N ASN A 78 -0.94 2.12 -5.01
CA ASN A 78 -2.13 2.91 -5.30
C ASN A 78 -1.81 4.40 -5.42
N HIS A 79 -0.81 4.86 -4.66
CA HIS A 79 -0.43 6.26 -4.59
C HIS A 79 1.06 6.40 -4.28
N GLY A 80 1.75 7.26 -5.02
CA GLY A 80 3.20 7.42 -4.93
C GLY A 80 3.67 8.39 -3.84
N GLU A 81 2.80 8.94 -2.99
CA GLU A 81 3.26 9.78 -1.88
C GLU A 81 4.08 8.98 -0.85
N VAL A 82 5.05 9.64 -0.22
CA VAL A 82 6.11 8.97 0.57
C VAL A 82 5.58 8.29 1.83
N ASP A 83 4.42 8.66 2.34
CA ASP A 83 3.79 8.03 3.49
C ASP A 83 3.11 6.69 3.16
N HIS A 84 2.89 6.39 1.88
CA HIS A 84 2.44 5.09 1.36
C HIS A 84 3.52 4.33 0.59
N SER A 85 4.49 5.02 -0.01
CA SER A 85 5.50 4.40 -0.89
C SER A 85 6.91 4.44 -0.29
N GLY A 86 7.08 5.03 0.89
CA GLY A 86 8.39 5.32 1.49
C GLY A 86 9.27 4.10 1.77
N SER A 87 8.69 2.91 1.89
CA SER A 87 9.44 1.68 2.10
C SER A 87 9.69 0.87 0.81
N LEU A 88 9.15 1.32 -0.33
CA LEU A 88 9.33 0.67 -1.63
C LEU A 88 10.81 0.58 -2.07
N PRO A 89 11.68 1.59 -1.88
CA PRO A 89 13.09 1.48 -2.27
C PRO A 89 13.81 0.31 -1.60
N TYR A 90 13.51 0.05 -0.32
CA TYR A 90 14.09 -1.07 0.39
C TYR A 90 13.59 -2.41 -0.17
N LEU A 91 12.30 -2.53 -0.48
CA LEU A 91 11.77 -3.74 -1.12
C LEU A 91 12.45 -3.99 -2.46
N MET A 92 12.63 -2.96 -3.27
CA MET A 92 13.29 -3.07 -4.57
C MET A 92 14.80 -3.34 -4.47
N GLU A 93 15.46 -3.06 -3.35
CA GLU A 93 16.82 -3.54 -3.09
C GLU A 93 16.84 -5.07 -2.90
N LYS A 94 15.82 -5.64 -2.25
CA LYS A 94 15.77 -7.08 -1.90
C LYS A 94 15.16 -7.94 -3.00
N ILE A 95 14.14 -7.44 -3.67
CA ILE A 95 13.38 -8.13 -4.72
C ILE A 95 13.28 -7.24 -5.98
N PRO A 96 14.42 -6.88 -6.61
CA PRO A 96 14.50 -5.86 -7.66
C PRO A 96 13.70 -6.13 -8.94
N ASN A 97 13.35 -7.39 -9.18
CA ASN A 97 12.61 -7.78 -10.38
C ASN A 97 11.09 -7.90 -10.15
N THR A 98 10.63 -7.73 -8.90
CA THR A 98 9.21 -7.86 -8.55
C THR A 98 8.40 -6.77 -9.27
N PRO A 99 7.36 -7.15 -10.04
CA PRO A 99 6.52 -6.19 -10.75
C PRO A 99 5.81 -5.20 -9.81
N ILE A 100 5.72 -3.95 -10.21
CA ILE A 100 5.01 -2.88 -9.50
C ILE A 100 3.80 -2.44 -10.33
N TYR A 101 2.60 -2.80 -9.91
CA TYR A 101 1.36 -2.38 -10.55
C TYR A 101 0.93 -1.00 -10.04
N CYS A 102 0.87 -0.03 -10.95
CA CYS A 102 0.53 1.36 -10.61
C CYS A 102 0.05 2.13 -11.85
N THR A 103 -0.46 3.35 -11.67
CA THR A 103 -0.90 4.18 -12.81
C THR A 103 0.28 4.74 -13.60
N ALA A 104 0.02 5.21 -14.82
CA ALA A 104 1.05 5.88 -15.63
C ALA A 104 1.62 7.15 -14.96
N ASN A 105 0.82 7.82 -14.13
CA ASN A 105 1.28 8.98 -13.37
C ASN A 105 2.03 8.56 -12.10
N ALA A 106 1.72 7.39 -11.52
CA ALA A 106 2.48 6.82 -10.40
C ALA A 106 3.91 6.49 -10.81
N VAL A 107 4.13 5.98 -12.02
CA VAL A 107 5.50 5.83 -12.55
C VAL A 107 6.26 7.16 -12.52
N LYS A 108 5.62 8.28 -12.87
CA LYS A 108 6.27 9.60 -12.85
C LYS A 108 6.55 10.08 -11.43
N SER A 109 5.62 9.91 -10.48
CA SER A 109 5.80 10.34 -9.09
C SER A 109 6.86 9.48 -8.38
N LEU A 110 6.81 8.16 -8.55
CA LEU A 110 7.78 7.21 -7.98
C LEU A 110 9.18 7.43 -8.55
N VAL A 111 9.34 7.57 -9.88
CA VAL A 111 10.63 7.90 -10.49
C VAL A 111 11.10 9.29 -10.06
N GLY A 112 10.20 10.26 -9.94
CA GLY A 112 10.52 11.60 -9.48
C GLY A 112 11.03 11.66 -8.03
N GLN A 113 10.52 10.78 -7.17
CA GLN A 113 10.92 10.72 -5.74
C GLN A 113 12.12 9.83 -5.49
N TYR A 114 12.19 8.68 -6.17
CA TYR A 114 13.15 7.63 -5.85
C TYR A 114 14.22 7.44 -6.91
N HIS A 115 14.10 8.06 -8.08
CA HIS A 115 15.12 8.07 -9.13
C HIS A 115 15.43 6.68 -9.71
N HIS A 116 14.43 5.78 -9.72
CA HIS A 116 14.53 4.42 -10.25
C HIS A 116 13.59 4.17 -11.45
N PRO A 117 13.91 4.71 -12.65
CA PRO A 117 13.15 4.43 -13.87
C PRO A 117 13.26 2.99 -14.37
N GLU A 118 14.24 2.23 -13.88
CA GLU A 118 14.53 0.86 -14.28
C GLU A 118 13.69 -0.21 -13.57
N TRP A 119 12.95 0.14 -12.51
CA TRP A 119 12.06 -0.81 -11.84
C TRP A 119 11.00 -1.36 -12.79
N ASN A 120 10.51 -2.57 -12.47
CA ASN A 120 9.58 -3.31 -13.31
C ASN A 120 8.13 -2.79 -13.16
N TYR A 121 7.85 -1.59 -13.66
CA TYR A 121 6.52 -0.99 -13.60
C TYR A 121 5.55 -1.65 -14.58
N GLN A 122 4.39 -2.06 -14.06
CA GLN A 122 3.25 -2.57 -14.81
C GLN A 122 2.13 -1.52 -14.77
N VAL A 123 2.04 -0.72 -15.84
CA VAL A 123 1.05 0.37 -15.91
C VAL A 123 -0.35 -0.20 -16.09
N VAL A 124 -1.26 0.19 -15.20
CA VAL A 124 -2.69 -0.19 -15.23
C VAL A 124 -3.59 1.02 -15.41
N LYS A 125 -4.79 0.76 -15.94
CA LYS A 125 -5.88 1.71 -16.13
C LYS A 125 -7.16 1.21 -15.48
N THR A 126 -8.16 2.08 -15.42
CA THR A 126 -9.49 1.71 -14.94
C THR A 126 -10.05 0.50 -15.71
N GLY A 127 -10.44 -0.54 -14.97
CA GLY A 127 -11.03 -1.76 -15.51
C GLY A 127 -10.01 -2.85 -15.85
N ASP A 128 -8.71 -2.54 -15.89
CA ASP A 128 -7.68 -3.57 -15.97
C ASP A 128 -7.73 -4.46 -14.73
N SER A 129 -7.30 -5.71 -14.89
CA SER A 129 -7.29 -6.66 -13.78
C SER A 129 -6.16 -7.66 -13.85
N VAL A 130 -5.72 -8.14 -12.69
CA VAL A 130 -4.74 -9.21 -12.56
C VAL A 130 -5.32 -10.35 -11.71
N ASP A 131 -5.24 -11.57 -12.25
CA ASP A 131 -5.62 -12.78 -11.53
C ASP A 131 -4.59 -13.08 -10.43
N ILE A 132 -5.08 -13.38 -9.22
CA ILE A 132 -4.25 -13.71 -8.06
C ILE A 132 -4.52 -15.13 -7.53
N GLY A 133 -5.22 -15.96 -8.30
CA GLY A 133 -5.60 -17.33 -7.95
C GLY A 133 -6.92 -17.43 -7.19
N ASN A 134 -7.36 -18.67 -6.97
CA ASN A 134 -8.57 -18.99 -6.20
C ASN A 134 -9.85 -18.26 -6.66
N ASN A 135 -9.97 -18.03 -7.98
CA ASN A 135 -11.05 -17.26 -8.62
C ASN A 135 -11.15 -15.80 -8.12
N LYS A 136 -10.06 -15.24 -7.59
CA LYS A 136 -9.95 -13.85 -7.20
C LYS A 136 -9.03 -13.10 -8.15
N LYS A 137 -9.36 -11.82 -8.35
CA LYS A 137 -8.58 -10.86 -9.12
C LYS A 137 -8.57 -9.52 -8.42
N LEU A 138 -7.53 -8.75 -8.68
CA LEU A 138 -7.47 -7.34 -8.39
C LEU A 138 -7.94 -6.57 -9.63
N VAL A 139 -8.85 -5.62 -9.44
CA VAL A 139 -9.36 -4.73 -10.49
C VAL A 139 -8.95 -3.31 -10.14
N PHE A 140 -8.31 -2.61 -11.07
CA PHE A 140 -7.74 -1.28 -10.82
C PHE A 140 -8.73 -0.19 -11.26
N VAL A 141 -8.78 0.90 -10.50
CA VAL A 141 -9.66 2.05 -10.77
C VAL A 141 -8.87 3.33 -10.56
N GLU A 142 -8.63 4.10 -11.62
CA GLU A 142 -7.92 5.38 -11.51
C GLU A 142 -8.78 6.38 -10.74
N MET A 143 -8.19 7.03 -9.74
CA MET A 143 -8.80 8.04 -8.87
C MET A 143 -8.04 9.36 -9.00
N ARG A 144 -7.79 9.78 -10.24
CA ARG A 144 -6.95 10.93 -10.55
C ARG A 144 -7.43 12.20 -9.82
N MET A 145 -6.50 12.88 -9.15
CA MET A 145 -6.75 14.04 -8.28
C MET A 145 -7.56 13.74 -7.02
N LEU A 146 -7.58 12.47 -6.58
CA LEU A 146 -8.11 12.05 -5.27
C LEU A 146 -6.99 11.37 -4.45
N HIS A 147 -5.96 12.10 -4.01
CA HIS A 147 -5.79 13.55 -4.16
C HIS A 147 -4.63 13.98 -5.08
N TRP A 148 -3.79 13.05 -5.56
CA TRP A 148 -2.72 13.33 -6.52
C TRP A 148 -3.06 12.84 -7.94
N PRO A 149 -2.30 13.28 -8.97
CA PRO A 149 -2.50 12.81 -10.34
C PRO A 149 -2.31 11.31 -10.54
N ASP A 150 -1.65 10.63 -9.60
CA ASP A 150 -1.29 9.21 -9.67
C ASP A 150 -2.24 8.26 -8.95
N SER A 151 -3.11 8.79 -8.10
CA SER A 151 -3.96 8.01 -7.20
C SER A 151 -4.86 7.03 -7.98
N MET A 152 -4.95 5.82 -7.45
CA MET A 152 -5.91 4.79 -7.85
C MET A 152 -6.42 4.04 -6.63
N ALA A 153 -7.52 3.31 -6.80
CA ALA A 153 -7.94 2.27 -5.88
C ALA A 153 -7.80 0.90 -6.53
N THR A 154 -7.69 -0.12 -5.68
CA THR A 154 -7.64 -1.51 -6.09
C THR A 154 -8.79 -2.28 -5.45
N TYR A 155 -9.58 -2.97 -6.26
CA TYR A 155 -10.70 -3.78 -5.78
C TYR A 155 -10.38 -5.27 -5.85
N LEU A 156 -10.52 -5.98 -4.72
CA LEU A 156 -10.38 -7.43 -4.65
C LEU A 156 -11.74 -8.11 -4.79
N THR A 157 -11.91 -8.88 -5.87
CA THR A 157 -13.14 -9.64 -6.11
C THR A 157 -13.29 -10.82 -5.14
N GLY A 158 -14.53 -11.24 -4.89
CA GLY A 158 -14.84 -12.35 -4.00
C GLY A 158 -14.90 -11.90 -2.55
N ASP A 159 -13.80 -11.33 -2.02
CA ASP A 159 -13.79 -10.76 -0.69
C ASP A 159 -14.45 -9.37 -0.61
N ASN A 160 -14.66 -8.73 -1.76
CA ASN A 160 -15.33 -7.43 -1.90
C ASN A 160 -14.67 -6.35 -1.02
N ILE A 161 -13.34 -6.23 -1.14
CA ILE A 161 -12.53 -5.24 -0.43
C ILE A 161 -12.10 -4.18 -1.44
N LEU A 162 -12.33 -2.91 -1.11
CA LEU A 162 -11.78 -1.77 -1.84
C LEU A 162 -10.59 -1.22 -1.05
N PHE A 163 -9.39 -1.35 -1.60
CA PHE A 163 -8.20 -0.68 -1.11
C PHE A 163 -8.17 0.73 -1.71
N SER A 164 -8.71 1.69 -0.97
CA SER A 164 -9.00 3.05 -1.44
C SER A 164 -7.87 4.06 -1.25
N ASN A 165 -6.73 3.63 -0.69
CA ASN A 165 -5.62 4.50 -0.30
C ASN A 165 -6.14 5.67 0.57
N ASP A 166 -5.87 6.93 0.27
CA ASP A 166 -6.31 8.08 1.10
C ASP A 166 -7.83 8.31 1.08
N ALA A 167 -8.49 7.91 0.00
CA ALA A 167 -9.93 8.10 -0.08
C ALA A 167 -10.61 7.32 1.05
N PHE A 168 -11.49 8.00 1.78
CA PHE A 168 -12.20 7.50 2.95
C PHE A 168 -11.35 7.22 4.19
N GLY A 169 -10.06 7.59 4.18
CA GLY A 169 -9.18 7.51 5.35
C GLY A 169 -9.38 8.66 6.34
N GLN A 170 -8.75 8.52 7.51
CA GLN A 170 -8.62 9.59 8.50
C GLN A 170 -7.35 9.44 9.32
N HIS A 171 -6.81 10.55 9.81
CA HIS A 171 -5.77 10.54 10.85
C HIS A 171 -6.41 10.27 12.21
N TYR A 172 -6.47 8.99 12.56
CA TYR A 172 -6.98 8.53 13.84
C TYR A 172 -6.30 7.23 14.27
N GLY A 173 -5.39 7.33 15.24
CA GLY A 173 -4.73 6.17 15.85
C GLY A 173 -5.68 5.45 16.80
N VAL A 174 -5.98 4.18 16.50
CA VAL A 174 -6.77 3.29 17.35
C VAL A 174 -6.23 1.87 17.21
N GLU A 175 -6.31 1.06 18.28
CA GLU A 175 -5.81 -0.32 18.26
C GLU A 175 -6.66 -1.22 17.36
N GLU A 176 -7.98 -1.01 17.37
CA GLU A 176 -8.93 -1.77 16.57
C GLU A 176 -8.83 -1.45 15.07
N LEU A 177 -9.02 -2.47 14.22
CA LEU A 177 -8.98 -2.31 12.76
C LEU A 177 -10.32 -1.89 12.14
N PHE A 178 -11.42 -2.05 12.88
CA PHE A 178 -12.77 -1.86 12.38
C PHE A 178 -13.52 -0.84 13.24
N ASN A 179 -14.30 0.01 12.57
CA ASN A 179 -15.04 1.10 13.21
C ASN A 179 -16.17 0.64 14.14
N ASP A 180 -16.64 -0.60 14.00
CA ASP A 180 -17.64 -1.22 14.87
C ASP A 180 -17.04 -1.86 16.13
N LYS A 181 -15.71 -1.82 16.26
CA LYS A 181 -14.96 -2.27 17.43
C LYS A 181 -14.30 -1.13 18.21
N ALA A 182 -14.03 -0.01 17.52
CA ALA A 182 -13.37 1.18 18.05
C ALA A 182 -14.28 2.03 18.96
#